data_AF-A0ABD3GW21-F1
#
_entry.id   AF-A0ABD3GW21-F1
#
_cell.length_a   1.000
_cell.length_b   1.000
_cell.length_c   1.000
_cell.angle_alpha   90.00
_cell.angle_beta   90.00
_cell.angle_gamma   90.00
#
_symmetry.space_group_name_H-M   'P 1'
#
loop_
_entity.id
_entity.type
_entity.pdbx_description
1 polymer ?
#
loop_
_entity_poly.entity_id
_entity_poly.type
_entity_poly.pdbx_seq_one_letter_code
_entity_poly.pdbx_strand_id
1 'polypeptide(L)'
;MAKCRISFYGGRFSTCHLSNRGISWVTKDGVHRTNYFGSLTHASTCHTEAYSGEEIYVPFKSLLPLVDPNDVILGGWDIFTMNLADAMACARVFDINLQKQLRPYMQDMVPLPGVYDPDFIAANQGARADNCIQGTNMEELEQLRKDIRYMHCHSEAG
;
A
#
# COMPACT_ATOMS: atom_id res chain seq x y z
N MET A 1 5.99 -13.02 -17.33
CA MET A 1 5.60 -13.21 -15.91
C MET A 1 6.44 -12.42 -14.91
N ALA A 2 7.71 -12.07 -15.18
CA ALA A 2 8.53 -11.26 -14.25
C ALA A 2 8.25 -9.73 -14.28
N LYS A 3 7.45 -9.26 -15.24
CA LYS A 3 7.23 -7.84 -15.58
C LYS A 3 6.49 -6.99 -14.53
N CYS A 4 6.07 -7.56 -13.40
CA CYS A 4 5.17 -6.85 -12.49
C CYS A 4 5.77 -6.62 -11.08
N ARG A 5 6.88 -7.29 -10.70
CA ARG A 5 7.28 -7.57 -9.28
C ARG A 5 7.53 -6.36 -8.35
N ILE A 6 7.86 -5.19 -8.87
CA ILE A 6 8.29 -4.03 -8.06
C ILE A 6 7.08 -3.22 -7.52
N SER A 7 6.00 -3.04 -8.28
CA SER A 7 4.78 -2.36 -7.80
C SER A 7 3.86 -3.24 -6.92
N PHE A 8 4.23 -4.50 -6.64
CA PHE A 8 3.34 -5.45 -5.94
C PHE A 8 3.10 -5.15 -4.47
N TYR A 9 4.07 -4.61 -3.74
CA TYR A 9 3.92 -4.41 -2.29
C TYR A 9 3.18 -3.10 -1.98
N GLY A 10 3.54 -2.01 -2.66
CA GLY A 10 2.84 -0.73 -2.56
C GLY A 10 1.37 -0.85 -2.97
N GLY A 11 1.10 -1.44 -4.14
CA GLY A 11 -0.26 -1.65 -4.62
C GLY A 11 -1.11 -2.49 -3.65
N ARG A 12 -0.56 -3.56 -3.07
CA ARG A 12 -1.28 -4.40 -2.09
C ARG A 12 -1.66 -3.64 -0.82
N PHE A 13 -0.75 -2.83 -0.28
CA PHE A 13 -1.01 -2.07 0.94
C PHE A 13 -2.08 -0.99 0.72
N SER A 14 -1.97 -0.22 -0.38
CA SER A 14 -2.96 0.79 -0.75
C SER A 14 -4.34 0.19 -1.01
N THR A 15 -4.39 -0.96 -1.69
CA THR A 15 -5.63 -1.68 -1.95
C THR A 15 -6.25 -2.21 -0.65
N CYS A 16 -5.44 -2.78 0.25
CA CYS A 16 -5.90 -3.28 1.55
C CYS A 16 -6.53 -2.15 2.38
N HIS A 17 -5.83 -1.02 2.49
CA HIS A 17 -6.31 0.19 3.16
C HIS A 17 -7.63 0.70 2.56
N LEU A 18 -7.70 0.91 1.25
CA LEU A 18 -8.90 1.40 0.56
C LEU A 18 -10.07 0.43 0.68
N SER A 19 -9.79 -0.87 0.61
CA SER A 19 -10.81 -1.91 0.73
C SER A 19 -11.43 -1.92 2.13
N ASN A 20 -10.64 -1.66 3.18
CA ASN A 20 -11.11 -1.78 4.54
C ASN A 20 -12.05 -0.67 5.02
N ARG A 21 -12.49 0.19 4.09
CA ARG A 21 -13.64 1.10 4.22
C ARG A 21 -15.00 0.38 4.15
N GLY A 22 -15.04 -0.93 4.38
CA GLY A 22 -16.27 -1.72 4.45
C GLY A 22 -16.69 -2.38 3.13
N ILE A 23 -15.76 -2.58 2.20
CA ILE A 23 -16.05 -3.25 0.94
C ILE A 23 -16.27 -4.75 1.20
N SER A 24 -17.24 -5.33 0.49
CA SER A 24 -17.43 -6.77 0.44
C SER A 24 -17.53 -7.22 -1.01
N TRP A 25 -17.10 -8.44 -1.29
CA TRP A 25 -17.17 -8.99 -2.64
C TRP A 25 -17.56 -10.45 -2.60
N VAL A 26 -18.28 -10.87 -3.64
CA VAL A 26 -18.72 -12.25 -3.80
C VAL A 26 -17.64 -13.03 -4.54
N THR A 27 -17.26 -14.17 -3.98
CA THR A 27 -16.45 -15.21 -4.62
C THR A 27 -17.27 -16.48 -4.77
N LYS A 28 -16.66 -17.52 -5.35
CA LYS A 28 -17.27 -18.84 -5.46
C LYS A 28 -17.58 -19.47 -4.09
N ASP A 29 -16.81 -19.09 -3.07
CA ASP A 29 -16.87 -19.68 -1.72
C ASP A 29 -17.77 -18.88 -0.77
N GLY A 30 -18.26 -17.71 -1.20
CA GLY A 30 -19.19 -16.88 -0.45
C GLY A 30 -18.90 -15.39 -0.54
N VAL A 31 -19.50 -14.62 0.38
CA VAL A 31 -19.24 -13.18 0.51
C VAL A 31 -18.05 -12.98 1.44
N HIS A 32 -16.97 -12.41 0.90
CA HIS A 32 -15.83 -11.98 1.70
C HIS A 32 -15.96 -10.52 2.08
N ARG A 33 -15.56 -10.20 3.32
CA ARG A 33 -15.39 -8.84 3.82
C ARG A 33 -13.92 -8.55 4.04
N THR A 34 -13.55 -7.31 3.80
CA THR A 34 -12.20 -6.81 4.06
C THR A 34 -11.83 -6.94 5.53
N ASN A 35 -10.57 -7.27 5.78
CA ASN A 35 -10.01 -7.47 7.11
C ASN A 35 -8.49 -7.22 7.07
N TYR A 36 -7.88 -7.10 8.25
CA TYR A 36 -6.43 -6.96 8.40
C TYR A 36 -5.76 -8.28 8.83
N PHE A 37 -6.30 -9.43 8.41
CA PHE A 37 -5.68 -10.72 8.74
C PHE A 37 -4.25 -10.80 8.19
N GLY A 38 -3.35 -11.34 9.01
CA GLY A 38 -1.91 -11.33 8.75
C GLY A 38 -1.16 -10.13 9.36
N SER A 39 -1.87 -9.13 9.90
CA SER A 39 -1.26 -8.06 10.70
C SER A 39 -1.16 -8.46 12.16
N LEU A 40 0.07 -8.46 12.71
CA LEU A 40 0.30 -8.74 14.13
C LEU A 40 -0.40 -7.72 15.04
N THR A 41 -0.40 -6.44 14.66
CA THR A 41 -0.96 -5.39 15.51
C THR A 41 -2.50 -5.37 15.48
N HIS A 42 -3.10 -5.73 14.35
CA HIS A 42 -4.54 -5.57 14.11
C HIS A 42 -5.35 -6.87 14.16
N ALA A 43 -4.71 -8.03 13.99
CA ALA A 43 -5.37 -9.33 13.98
C ALA A 43 -4.86 -10.30 15.05
N SER A 44 -3.95 -9.89 15.93
CA SER A 44 -3.44 -10.75 17.00
C SER A 44 -3.85 -10.27 18.40
N THR A 45 -3.83 -11.22 19.33
CA THR A 45 -4.14 -11.03 20.74
C THR A 45 -2.92 -11.30 21.60
N CYS A 46 -2.83 -10.63 22.75
CA CYS A 46 -1.78 -10.83 23.74
C CYS A 46 -2.40 -11.41 25.02
N HIS A 47 -1.76 -12.44 25.58
CA HIS A 47 -2.12 -12.94 26.89
C HIS A 47 -1.72 -11.89 27.94
N THR A 48 -2.67 -11.46 28.77
CA THR A 48 -2.41 -10.43 29.78
C THR A 48 -2.37 -11.03 31.17
N GLU A 49 -3.46 -11.68 31.58
CA GLU A 49 -3.60 -12.25 32.92
C GLU A 49 -4.47 -13.51 32.85
N ALA A 50 -4.44 -14.32 33.91
CA ALA A 50 -5.40 -15.40 34.12
C ALA A 50 -6.24 -15.06 35.35
N TYR A 51 -7.56 -14.91 35.18
CA TYR A 51 -8.48 -14.63 36.29
C TYR A 51 -9.40 -15.84 36.51
N SER A 52 -9.46 -16.33 37.75
CA SER A 52 -10.30 -17.49 38.12
C SER A 52 -10.07 -18.75 37.26
N GLY A 53 -8.84 -18.94 36.75
CA GLY A 53 -8.48 -20.10 35.93
C GLY A 53 -8.76 -19.96 34.43
N GLU A 54 -9.30 -18.83 33.98
CA GLU A 54 -9.44 -18.51 32.56
C GLU A 54 -8.33 -17.56 32.10
N GLU A 55 -7.67 -17.92 31.00
CA GLU A 55 -6.66 -17.07 30.34
C GLU A 55 -7.34 -15.91 29.60
N ILE A 56 -6.97 -14.67 29.94
CA ILE A 56 -7.51 -13.47 29.32
C ILE A 56 -6.57 -13.01 28.21
N TYR A 57 -7.13 -13.01 27.00
CA TYR A 57 -6.49 -12.50 25.81
C TYR A 57 -7.12 -11.17 25.39
N VAL A 58 -6.29 -10.14 25.28
CA VAL A 58 -6.74 -8.82 24.79
C VAL A 58 -6.17 -8.57 23.39
N PRO A 59 -6.91 -7.88 22.49
CA PRO A 59 -6.36 -7.50 21.21
C PRO A 59 -5.09 -6.65 21.39
N PHE A 60 -4.07 -6.88 20.56
CA PHE A 60 -2.77 -6.21 20.70
C PHE A 60 -2.89 -4.69 20.63
N LYS A 61 -3.74 -4.18 19.70
CA LYS A 61 -4.03 -2.75 19.55
C LYS A 61 -4.70 -2.08 20.74
N SER A 62 -5.23 -2.83 21.71
CA SER A 62 -5.89 -2.30 22.90
C SER A 62 -4.92 -2.08 24.06
N LEU A 63 -3.68 -2.60 23.97
CA LEU A 63 -2.67 -2.45 25.02
C LEU A 63 -2.13 -1.01 25.08
N LEU A 64 -1.97 -0.37 23.93
CA LEU A 64 -1.43 0.98 23.78
C LEU A 64 -2.18 1.70 22.65
N PRO A 65 -2.28 3.05 22.68
CA PRO A 65 -2.89 3.81 21.60
C PRO A 65 -2.02 3.72 20.34
N LEU A 66 -2.35 2.78 19.46
CA LEU A 66 -1.73 2.63 18.14
C LEU A 66 -2.57 3.33 17.08
N VAL A 67 -1.91 3.80 16.01
CA VAL A 67 -2.57 4.41 14.86
C VAL A 67 -3.42 3.36 14.13
N ASP A 68 -4.66 3.71 13.79
CA ASP A 68 -5.51 2.86 12.95
C ASP A 68 -5.01 2.94 11.49
N PRO A 69 -4.80 1.81 10.81
CA PRO A 69 -4.37 1.78 9.42
C PRO A 69 -5.30 2.55 8.48
N ASN A 70 -6.58 2.72 8.83
CA ASN A 70 -7.55 3.51 8.06
C ASN A 70 -7.28 5.02 8.09
N ASP A 71 -6.51 5.50 9.07
CA ASP A 71 -6.13 6.91 9.22
C ASP A 71 -4.82 7.23 8.49
N VAL A 72 -4.16 6.24 7.90
CA VAL A 72 -2.88 6.42 7.20
C VAL A 72 -3.13 6.92 5.77
N ILE A 73 -2.62 8.12 5.47
CA ILE A 73 -2.60 8.66 4.11
C ILE A 73 -1.40 8.09 3.35
N LEU A 74 -1.65 7.57 2.15
CA LEU A 74 -0.63 6.90 1.35
C LEU A 74 -0.20 7.75 0.16
N GLY A 75 1.11 7.87 0.00
CA GLY A 75 1.78 8.43 -1.15
C GLY A 75 3.05 7.65 -1.45
N GLY A 76 3.65 7.87 -2.62
CA GLY A 76 4.92 7.26 -2.93
C GLY A 76 5.41 7.54 -4.35
N TRP A 77 6.57 6.98 -4.63
CA TRP A 77 7.26 7.10 -5.91
C TRP A 77 7.36 5.73 -6.59
N ASP A 78 7.24 5.71 -7.91
CA ASP A 78 7.49 4.53 -8.75
C ASP A 78 8.18 5.01 -10.03
N ILE A 79 9.12 4.21 -10.53
CA ILE A 79 9.83 4.46 -11.79
C ILE A 79 8.94 4.23 -13.02
N PHE A 80 7.71 3.76 -12.80
CA PHE A 80 6.72 3.49 -13.83
C PHE A 80 5.45 4.34 -13.64
N THR A 81 4.92 4.88 -14.73
CA THR A 81 3.81 5.87 -14.74
C THR A 81 2.42 5.23 -14.51
N MET A 82 2.34 3.93 -14.30
CA MET A 82 1.07 3.21 -14.20
C MET A 82 0.30 3.61 -12.93
N ASN A 83 -0.98 3.98 -13.11
CA ASN A 83 -1.88 4.22 -11.99
C ASN A 83 -2.06 2.97 -11.12
N LEU A 84 -2.48 3.14 -9.88
CA LEU A 84 -2.59 2.03 -8.94
C LEU A 84 -3.67 0.99 -9.34
N ALA A 85 -4.73 1.39 -10.07
CA ALA A 85 -5.76 0.44 -10.52
C ALA A 85 -5.22 -0.55 -11.56
N ASP A 86 -4.44 -0.07 -12.52
CA ASP A 86 -3.83 -0.90 -13.55
C ASP A 86 -2.65 -1.69 -12.99
N ALA A 87 -1.92 -1.11 -12.03
CA ALA A 87 -0.90 -1.83 -11.26
C ALA A 87 -1.50 -3.01 -10.47
N MET A 88 -2.67 -2.82 -9.86
CA MET A 88 -3.42 -3.87 -9.17
C MET A 88 -3.82 -5.01 -10.14
N ALA A 89 -4.31 -4.67 -11.34
CA ALA A 89 -4.66 -5.65 -12.37
C ALA A 89 -3.42 -6.43 -12.86
N CYS A 90 -2.29 -5.74 -13.03
CA CYS A 90 -1.01 -6.37 -13.35
C CYS A 90 -0.56 -7.34 -12.25
N ALA A 91 -0.73 -6.95 -10.98
CA ALA A 91 -0.29 -7.73 -9.82
C ALA A 91 -1.08 -9.04 -9.65
N ARG A 92 -2.34 -9.11 -10.11
CA ARG A 92 -3.16 -10.35 -10.05
C ARG A 92 -3.24 -10.97 -8.64
N VAL A 93 -3.25 -10.11 -7.62
CA VAL A 93 -3.36 -10.54 -6.22
C VAL A 93 -4.82 -10.61 -5.79
N PHE A 94 -5.60 -9.59 -6.11
CA PHE A 94 -6.99 -9.46 -5.65
C PHE A 94 -7.97 -10.10 -6.62
N ASP A 95 -9.13 -10.51 -6.11
CA ASP A 95 -10.24 -11.01 -6.93
C ASP A 95 -10.73 -9.91 -7.90
N ILE A 96 -11.15 -10.32 -9.10
CA ILE A 96 -11.59 -9.39 -10.16
C ILE A 96 -12.77 -8.52 -9.71
N ASN A 97 -13.69 -9.07 -8.92
CA ASN A 97 -14.84 -8.30 -8.42
C ASN A 97 -14.39 -7.22 -7.44
N LEU A 98 -13.41 -7.50 -6.59
CA LEU A 98 -12.81 -6.50 -5.70
C LEU A 98 -12.04 -5.45 -6.50
N GLN A 99 -11.27 -5.86 -7.52
CA GLN A 99 -10.54 -4.92 -8.38
C GLN A 99 -11.48 -3.93 -9.08
N LYS A 100 -12.63 -4.40 -9.58
CA LYS A 100 -13.65 -3.53 -10.21
C LYS A 100 -14.21 -2.50 -9.23
N GLN A 101 -14.48 -2.91 -7.99
CA GLN A 101 -14.98 -2.01 -6.95
C GLN A 101 -13.95 -0.96 -6.53
N LEU A 102 -12.67 -1.32 -6.55
CA LEU A 102 -11.58 -0.42 -6.15
C LEU A 102 -11.07 0.49 -7.27
N ARG A 103 -11.34 0.15 -8.53
CA ARG A 103 -10.89 0.93 -9.69
C ARG A 103 -11.23 2.43 -9.61
N PRO A 104 -12.46 2.86 -9.27
CA PRO A 104 -12.80 4.29 -9.19
C PRO A 104 -11.96 5.06 -8.18
N TYR A 105 -11.49 4.40 -7.11
CA TYR A 105 -10.68 5.03 -6.08
C TYR A 105 -9.19 5.06 -6.42
N MET A 106 -8.72 4.15 -7.29
CA MET A 106 -7.30 3.93 -7.54
C MET A 106 -6.84 4.36 -8.94
N GLN A 107 -7.77 4.64 -9.85
CA GLN A 107 -7.45 5.03 -11.23
C GLN A 107 -6.77 6.40 -11.32
N ASP A 108 -7.12 7.32 -10.41
CA ASP A 108 -6.58 8.68 -10.38
C ASP A 108 -5.32 8.78 -9.51
N MET A 109 -4.95 7.70 -8.82
CA MET A 109 -3.75 7.61 -8.01
C MET A 109 -2.57 7.20 -8.88
N VAL A 110 -1.77 8.18 -9.29
CA VAL A 110 -0.54 7.98 -10.06
C VAL A 110 0.67 8.22 -9.13
N PRO A 111 1.67 7.32 -9.12
CA PRO A 111 2.86 7.50 -8.30
C PRO A 111 3.73 8.66 -8.81
N LEU A 112 4.45 9.30 -7.89
CA LEU A 112 5.42 10.34 -8.23
C LEU A 112 6.65 9.75 -8.96
N PRO A 113 7.38 10.54 -9.76
CA PRO A 113 8.57 10.07 -10.45
C PRO A 113 9.64 9.58 -9.47
N GLY A 114 10.15 8.36 -9.67
CA GLY A 114 11.18 7.76 -8.82
C GLY A 114 12.61 8.07 -9.28
N VAL A 115 13.58 7.80 -8.40
CA VAL A 115 14.99 7.77 -8.78
C VAL A 115 15.32 6.42 -9.41
N TYR A 116 16.01 6.43 -10.55
CA TYR A 116 16.40 5.21 -11.27
C TYR A 116 17.90 5.19 -11.54
N ASP A 117 18.59 4.29 -10.86
CA ASP A 117 20.00 4.01 -11.10
C ASP A 117 20.15 2.62 -11.77
N PRO A 118 20.56 2.56 -13.05
CA PRO A 118 20.75 1.31 -13.78
C PRO A 118 21.80 0.38 -13.16
N ASP A 119 22.77 0.89 -12.41
CA ASP A 119 23.86 0.08 -11.86
C ASP A 119 23.39 -0.74 -10.64
N PHE A 120 22.36 -0.26 -9.95
CA PHE A 120 21.79 -0.92 -8.76
C PHE A 120 20.58 -1.80 -9.09
N ILE A 121 20.08 -1.76 -10.32
CA ILE A 121 18.86 -2.46 -10.73
C ILE A 121 19.19 -3.41 -11.89
N ALA A 122 18.55 -4.58 -11.89
CA ALA A 122 18.72 -5.54 -12.99
C ALA A 122 18.47 -4.88 -14.36
N ALA A 123 19.38 -5.06 -15.30
CA ALA A 123 19.36 -4.43 -16.63
C ALA A 123 18.06 -4.66 -17.42
N ASN A 124 17.28 -5.69 -17.09
CA ASN A 124 15.97 -5.96 -17.70
C ASN A 124 14.85 -5.00 -17.25
N GLN A 125 15.12 -4.09 -16.32
CA GLN A 125 14.16 -3.09 -15.84
C GLN A 125 14.26 -1.76 -16.60
N GLY A 126 15.31 -1.52 -17.40
CA GLY A 126 15.50 -0.24 -18.09
C GLY A 126 14.35 0.14 -19.04
N ALA A 127 13.70 -0.84 -19.66
CA ALA A 127 12.51 -0.61 -20.48
C ALA A 127 11.25 -0.23 -19.69
N ARG A 128 11.30 -0.22 -18.35
CA ARG A 128 10.17 0.12 -17.45
C ARG A 128 10.33 1.48 -16.78
N ALA A 129 11.50 2.11 -16.90
CA ALA A 129 11.81 3.40 -16.33
C ALA A 129 11.28 4.51 -17.26
N ASP A 130 9.97 4.79 -17.17
CA ASP A 130 9.32 5.88 -17.92
C ASP A 130 8.96 7.08 -17.02
N ASN A 131 9.02 6.91 -15.70
CA ASN A 131 8.67 7.90 -14.69
C ASN A 131 9.85 8.18 -13.76
N CYS A 132 10.95 8.71 -14.31
CA CYS A 132 12.17 8.93 -13.55
C CYS A 132 12.48 10.41 -13.38
N ILE A 133 12.97 10.77 -12.20
CA ILE A 133 13.61 12.05 -11.98
C ILE A 133 14.90 12.06 -12.80
N GLN A 134 15.10 13.09 -13.60
CA GLN A 134 16.31 13.26 -14.39
C GLN A 134 17.19 14.32 -13.73
N GLY A 135 18.49 14.05 -13.63
CA GLY A 135 19.45 15.00 -13.11
C GLY A 135 20.66 14.33 -12.50
N THR A 136 21.43 15.11 -11.75
CA THR A 136 22.48 14.62 -10.85
C THR A 136 21.87 14.09 -9.55
N ASN A 137 22.58 13.21 -8.84
CA ASN A 137 22.14 12.68 -7.53
C ASN A 137 21.76 13.79 -6.52
N MET A 138 22.37 14.97 -6.64
CA MET A 138 22.05 16.12 -5.78
C MET A 138 20.69 16.75 -6.14
N GLU A 139 20.38 16.86 -7.43
CA GLU A 139 19.09 17.38 -7.90
C GLU A 139 17.95 16.40 -7.59
N GLU A 140 18.20 15.11 -7.75
CA GLU A 140 17.26 14.04 -7.36
C GLU A 140 16.93 14.09 -5.86
N LEU A 141 17.96 14.26 -5.02
CA LEU A 141 17.77 14.37 -3.57
C LEU A 141 16.94 15.59 -3.18
N GLU A 142 17.18 16.75 -3.79
CA GLU A 142 16.40 17.95 -3.52
C GLU A 142 14.95 17.81 -4.01
N GLN A 143 14.72 17.14 -5.14
CA GLN A 143 13.37 16.85 -5.60
C GLN A 143 12.62 15.94 -4.60
N LEU A 144 13.25 14.85 -4.13
CA LEU A 144 12.66 13.97 -3.12
C LEU A 144 12.34 14.71 -1.82
N ARG A 145 13.24 15.58 -1.35
CA ARG A 145 13.00 16.42 -0.16
C ARG A 145 11.80 17.35 -0.35
N LYS A 146 11.66 17.94 -1.53
CA LYS A 146 10.54 18.81 -1.87
C LYS A 146 9.22 18.03 -1.90
N ASP A 147 9.21 16.85 -2.50
CA ASP A 147 8.04 15.98 -2.57
C ASP A 147 7.56 15.55 -1.18
N ILE A 148 8.47 15.17 -0.29
CA ILE A 148 8.13 14.81 1.11
C ILE A 148 7.48 15.99 1.83
N ARG A 149 8.04 17.21 1.71
CA ARG A 149 7.45 18.41 2.33
C ARG A 149 6.09 18.73 1.75
N TYR A 150 5.95 18.58 0.43
CA TYR A 150 4.68 18.79 -0.26
C TYR A 150 3.61 17.82 0.23
N MET A 151 3.94 16.53 0.32
CA MET A 151 3.04 15.49 0.87
C MET A 151 2.61 15.79 2.30
N HIS A 152 3.56 16.16 3.16
CA HIS A 152 3.26 16.50 4.54
C HIS A 152 2.30 17.71 4.65
N CYS A 153 2.58 18.78 3.91
CA CYS A 153 1.74 19.98 3.92
C CYS A 153 0.32 19.71 3.37
N HIS A 154 0.17 18.88 2.35
CA HIS A 154 -1.15 18.53 1.80
C HIS A 154 -1.93 17.56 2.69
N SER A 155 -1.24 16.75 3.49
CA SER A 155 -1.89 15.85 4.44
C SER A 155 -2.54 16.56 5.64
N GLU A 156 -2.10 17.77 5.98
CA GLU A 156 -2.64 18.57 7.09
C GLU A 156 -3.82 19.48 6.68
N ALA A 157 -4.08 19.61 5.37
CA ALA A 157 -5.09 20.52 4.82
C ALA A 157 -6.45 19.87 4.54
N GLY A 158 -6.59 18.56 4.76
CA GLY A 158 -7.82 17.78 4.55
C GLY A 158 -8.36 17.20 5.86
#